data_AF-A0A950GZ74-F1
#
_entry.id   AF-A0A950GZ74-F1
#
_cell.length_a   1.000
_cell.length_b   1.000
_cell.length_c   1.000
_cell.angle_alpha   90.00
_cell.angle_beta   90.00
_cell.angle_gamma   90.00
#
_symmetry.space_group_name_H-M   'P 1'
#
loop_
_entity.id
_entity.type
_entity.pdbx_description
1 polymer ?
#
loop_
_entity_poly.entity_id
_entity_poly.type
_entity_poly.pdbx_seq_one_letter_code
_entity_poly.pdbx_strand_id
1 'polypeptide(L)'
;METVKWARRGALPAIALVVGAAIFITAPSASANAPSGGGNSAPVFTSSSTAKAKQGKPLSFTVKTKATPVAAITVTGTLPPGVSFTDNGNGTGKLTDPTPLGGSYTIGLHAANTVGSADQTLTLTVTSKLPLIRHVFVIMLENNDYSATFGNPSQAPYLATTLTSEGTLLKNYYGTGHFSNDNYVSLVSGQPPNTSNQLDCFTYSDFPPGAGQVNGIQQGVGCVYPTAVQTLADQLTADGLTWKGYQEDMGNDATRDGGVTCGHPAIGAADPTESAETQDGYTTRHNPFVYFHSIIDNTTECNQDVVPLGDTTGAMPSGTPAGVTGLVTDLHSVATTPNFSFITPNLCDDGHDSPCKNTTGAGQGGGSSPGDIDKWLQTWVPIITGSPAYQKDGLLLITSDEAEQPTLDTTACCGETPGPNADNGNNGINGPGGGVVGALLLSPSVPAGVSVTKTSYNHYSALASIEDLFGLHRLGEASTVTTTFDKHIYG
;
A
#
# COMPACT_ATOMS: atom_id res chain seq x y z
N MET A 1 -32.51 29.03 -47.91
CA MET A 1 -32.76 30.37 -47.32
C MET A 1 -32.57 30.15 -45.83
N GLU A 2 -31.61 30.72 -45.10
CA GLU A 2 -30.89 31.99 -45.27
C GLU A 2 -29.42 31.86 -44.87
N THR A 3 -28.64 32.75 -45.45
CA THR A 3 -27.23 33.06 -45.23
C THR A 3 -27.00 33.83 -43.94
N VAL A 4 -25.91 33.56 -43.22
CA VAL A 4 -25.21 34.58 -42.42
C VAL A 4 -23.71 34.51 -42.70
N LYS A 5 -23.13 35.70 -42.90
CA LYS A 5 -21.80 35.95 -43.44
C LYS A 5 -21.13 37.00 -42.54
N TRP A 6 -19.82 36.81 -42.31
CA TRP A 6 -18.77 37.74 -41.82
C TRP A 6 -18.56 37.95 -40.31
N ALA A 7 -17.32 37.66 -39.87
CA ALA A 7 -16.34 38.72 -39.56
C ALA A 7 -14.90 38.18 -39.57
N ARG A 8 -14.02 38.86 -40.32
CA ARG A 8 -12.56 38.68 -40.33
C ARG A 8 -11.94 39.41 -39.14
N ARG A 9 -10.98 38.76 -38.46
CA ARG A 9 -9.92 39.36 -37.61
C ARG A 9 -8.74 38.40 -37.74
N GLY A 10 -7.48 38.77 -37.89
CA GLY A 10 -6.74 40.02 -37.95
C GLY A 10 -5.27 39.55 -37.94
N ALA A 11 -4.48 39.98 -38.92
CA ALA A 11 -3.10 39.53 -39.08
C ALA A 11 -2.23 40.00 -37.90
N LEU A 12 -1.43 39.09 -37.35
CA LEU A 12 -0.37 39.39 -36.38
C LEU A 12 0.81 40.08 -37.11
N PRO A 13 1.42 41.14 -36.53
CA PRO A 13 2.59 41.77 -37.15
C PRO A 13 3.84 40.91 -36.93
N ALA A 14 4.59 40.73 -38.01
CA ALA A 14 5.93 40.16 -37.99
C ALA A 14 6.88 41.12 -37.26
N ILE A 15 7.49 40.65 -36.17
CA ILE A 15 8.63 41.33 -35.54
C ILE A 15 9.88 40.96 -36.33
N ALA A 16 10.39 41.93 -37.09
CA ALA A 16 11.70 41.88 -37.72
C ALA A 16 12.77 42.00 -36.64
N LEU A 17 13.52 40.93 -36.40
CA LEU A 17 14.74 41.00 -35.59
C LEU A 17 15.86 41.55 -36.48
N VAL A 18 16.31 42.77 -36.16
CA VAL A 18 17.42 43.44 -36.84
C VAL A 18 18.72 42.69 -36.54
N VAL A 19 19.44 42.39 -37.62
CA VAL A 19 20.76 41.77 -37.68
C VAL A 19 21.80 42.73 -37.09
N GLY A 20 22.40 42.36 -35.96
CA GLY A 20 23.62 42.98 -35.44
C GLY A 20 24.83 42.14 -35.81
N ALA A 21 25.45 42.43 -36.95
CA ALA A 21 26.72 41.84 -37.34
C ALA A 21 27.86 42.47 -36.54
N ALA A 22 28.45 41.71 -35.60
CA ALA A 22 29.69 42.10 -34.94
C ALA A 22 30.88 41.82 -35.86
N ILE A 23 31.57 42.90 -36.24
CA ILE A 23 32.81 42.91 -37.01
C ILE A 23 33.93 42.33 -36.13
N PHE A 24 34.44 41.15 -36.47
CA PHE A 24 35.69 40.65 -35.91
C PHE A 24 36.87 41.27 -36.66
N ILE A 25 37.58 42.18 -35.98
CA ILE A 25 38.89 42.67 -36.39
C ILE A 25 39.90 41.55 -36.12
N THR A 26 40.59 41.09 -37.16
CA THR A 26 41.75 40.22 -37.04
C THR A 26 43.01 41.05 -36.81
N ALA A 27 43.79 40.68 -35.80
CA ALA A 27 45.15 41.15 -35.53
C ALA A 27 45.91 40.05 -34.76
N PRO A 28 47.25 40.00 -34.79
CA PRO A 28 47.99 38.87 -35.32
C PRO A 28 48.42 37.84 -34.28
N SER A 29 48.77 36.68 -34.82
CA SER A 29 49.44 35.55 -34.19
C SER A 29 50.63 35.97 -33.32
N ALA A 30 50.44 35.88 -31.99
CA ALA A 30 51.52 35.71 -31.04
C ALA A 30 51.62 34.22 -30.70
N SER A 31 52.63 33.55 -31.26
CA SER A 31 53.13 32.28 -30.75
C SER A 31 53.75 32.56 -29.38
N ALA A 32 53.01 32.22 -28.34
CA ALA A 32 53.55 32.05 -27.00
C ALA A 32 53.41 30.56 -26.66
N ASN A 33 54.54 29.85 -26.66
CA ASN A 33 54.66 28.56 -26.00
C ASN A 33 54.33 28.76 -24.51
N ALA A 34 53.09 28.48 -24.13
CA ALA A 34 52.72 28.29 -22.73
C ALA A 34 53.16 26.88 -22.31
N PRO A 35 53.76 26.71 -21.12
CA PRO A 35 54.04 25.38 -20.60
C PRO A 35 52.72 24.65 -20.36
N SER A 36 52.65 23.38 -20.74
CA SER A 36 51.53 22.47 -20.48
C SER A 36 51.45 22.14 -18.97
N GLY A 37 51.03 23.10 -18.16
CA GLY A 37 50.60 22.87 -16.78
C GLY A 37 49.13 22.45 -16.79
N GLY A 38 48.81 21.27 -16.26
CA GLY A 38 47.42 20.83 -16.08
C GLY A 38 46.67 21.83 -15.20
N GLY A 39 45.93 22.73 -15.83
CA GLY A 39 45.24 23.82 -15.15
C GLY A 39 44.08 23.31 -14.32
N ASN A 40 43.97 23.83 -13.10
CA ASN A 40 42.79 23.66 -12.28
C ASN A 40 41.53 24.08 -13.08
N SER A 41 40.47 23.28 -13.02
CA SER A 41 39.20 23.50 -13.71
C SER A 41 38.02 23.33 -12.76
N ALA A 42 37.01 24.19 -12.92
CA ALA A 42 35.74 24.03 -12.24
C ALA A 42 35.03 22.72 -12.70
N PRO A 43 34.14 22.15 -11.88
CA PRO A 43 33.41 20.93 -12.22
C PRO A 43 32.48 21.12 -13.41
N VAL A 44 32.38 20.09 -14.25
CA VAL A 44 31.37 19.98 -15.31
C VAL A 44 30.81 18.56 -15.29
N PHE A 45 29.48 18.41 -15.28
CA PHE A 45 28.85 17.10 -15.46
C PHE A 45 29.06 16.58 -16.88
N THR A 46 29.49 15.33 -16.98
CA THR A 46 29.67 14.62 -18.27
C THR A 46 28.72 13.43 -18.42
N SER A 47 27.96 13.09 -17.38
CA SER A 47 26.85 12.14 -17.46
C SER A 47 25.63 12.74 -18.16
N SER A 48 24.79 11.87 -18.73
CA SER A 48 23.47 12.24 -19.25
C SER A 48 22.63 12.91 -18.16
N SER A 49 21.84 13.93 -18.53
CA SER A 49 20.78 14.49 -17.67
C SER A 49 19.51 13.65 -17.66
N THR A 50 19.55 12.45 -18.24
CA THR A 50 18.43 11.49 -18.22
C THR A 50 18.89 10.09 -17.87
N ALA A 51 18.09 9.38 -17.08
CA ALA A 51 18.25 7.97 -16.73
C ALA A 51 16.93 7.23 -16.94
N LYS A 52 17.00 5.94 -17.26
CA LYS A 52 15.82 5.09 -17.47
C LYS A 52 15.94 3.80 -16.68
N ALA A 53 14.85 3.36 -16.10
CA ALA A 53 14.72 2.05 -15.45
C ALA A 53 13.35 1.44 -15.76
N LYS A 54 13.16 0.20 -15.30
CA LYS A 54 11.87 -0.49 -15.32
C LYS A 54 11.47 -0.77 -13.87
N GLN A 55 10.19 -0.70 -13.56
CA GLN A 55 9.72 -0.94 -12.20
C GLN A 55 10.15 -2.33 -11.70
N GLY A 56 10.56 -2.41 -10.43
CA GLY A 56 10.98 -3.65 -9.78
C GLY A 56 12.26 -4.28 -10.37
N LYS A 57 13.03 -3.52 -11.17
CA LYS A 57 14.33 -3.96 -11.70
C LYS A 57 15.42 -3.03 -11.18
N PRO A 58 16.49 -3.55 -10.56
CA PRO A 58 17.51 -2.72 -9.93
C PRO A 58 18.03 -1.62 -10.85
N LEU A 59 17.93 -0.37 -10.39
CA LEU A 59 18.53 0.80 -11.00
C LEU A 59 19.99 0.90 -10.58
N SER A 60 20.86 1.19 -11.55
CA SER A 60 22.25 1.61 -11.31
C SER A 60 22.65 2.64 -12.36
N PHE A 61 22.77 3.90 -11.96
CA PHE A 61 23.19 5.00 -12.83
C PHE A 61 24.44 5.69 -12.29
N THR A 62 25.45 5.88 -13.13
CA THR A 62 26.70 6.55 -12.74
C THR A 62 26.68 8.02 -13.17
N VAL A 63 26.69 8.92 -12.19
CA VAL A 63 26.94 10.35 -12.37
C VAL A 63 28.44 10.56 -12.56
N LYS A 64 28.83 11.39 -13.53
CA LYS A 64 30.25 11.65 -13.84
C LYS A 64 30.48 13.13 -13.98
N THR A 65 31.60 13.60 -13.42
CA THR A 65 32.09 14.97 -13.58
C THR A 65 33.52 14.96 -14.12
N LYS A 66 33.93 16.07 -14.71
CA LYS A 66 35.33 16.36 -15.04
C LYS A 66 35.73 17.64 -14.35
N ALA A 67 36.77 17.57 -13.52
CA ALA A 67 37.26 18.70 -12.73
C ALA A 67 38.72 18.47 -12.32
N THR A 68 39.45 19.53 -12.00
CA THR A 68 40.75 19.44 -11.31
C THR A 68 40.85 20.61 -10.33
N PRO A 69 40.90 20.39 -9.00
CA PRO A 69 40.82 19.11 -8.28
C PRO A 69 39.51 18.34 -8.51
N VAL A 70 39.48 17.06 -8.13
CA VAL A 70 38.27 16.22 -8.22
C VAL A 70 37.10 16.88 -7.49
N ALA A 71 35.93 16.86 -8.11
CA ALA A 71 34.72 17.40 -7.50
C ALA A 71 34.09 16.39 -6.54
N ALA A 72 33.64 16.86 -5.37
CA ALA A 72 32.67 16.14 -4.55
C ALA A 72 31.29 16.31 -5.19
N ILE A 73 30.48 15.25 -5.19
CA ILE A 73 29.14 15.26 -5.79
C ILE A 73 28.12 15.02 -4.68
N THR A 74 27.06 15.83 -4.65
CA THR A 74 25.94 15.69 -3.72
C THR A 74 24.61 15.76 -4.46
N VAL A 75 23.56 15.22 -3.83
CA VAL A 75 22.17 15.40 -4.30
C VAL A 75 21.59 16.65 -3.65
N THR A 76 20.78 17.39 -4.40
CA THR A 76 19.99 18.52 -3.89
C THR A 76 18.51 18.15 -3.87
N GLY A 77 17.84 18.39 -2.74
CA GLY A 77 16.45 18.00 -2.50
C GLY A 77 16.27 16.56 -2.03
N THR A 78 15.03 16.11 -1.97
CA THR A 78 14.66 14.75 -1.54
C THR A 78 14.81 13.77 -2.71
N LEU A 79 15.47 12.64 -2.46
CA LEU A 79 15.48 11.53 -3.42
C LEU A 79 14.10 10.86 -3.48
N PRO A 80 13.72 10.24 -4.62
CA PRO A 80 12.57 9.37 -4.66
C PRO A 80 12.70 8.24 -3.62
N PRO A 81 11.58 7.70 -3.08
CA PRO A 81 11.62 6.52 -2.21
C PRO A 81 12.46 5.37 -2.82
N GLY A 82 13.22 4.66 -1.99
CA GLY A 82 14.15 3.59 -2.42
C GLY A 82 15.44 4.05 -3.09
N VAL A 83 15.52 5.27 -3.63
CA VAL A 83 16.71 5.76 -4.34
C VAL A 83 17.78 6.24 -3.36
N SER A 84 18.98 5.70 -3.50
CA SER A 84 20.18 6.10 -2.77
C SER A 84 21.25 6.70 -3.68
N PHE A 85 22.07 7.60 -3.13
CA PHE A 85 23.23 8.17 -3.82
C PHE A 85 24.52 7.96 -3.02
N THR A 86 25.59 7.54 -3.68
CA THR A 86 26.93 7.44 -3.10
C THR A 86 27.95 8.17 -3.96
N ASP A 87 28.67 9.14 -3.39
CA ASP A 87 29.84 9.74 -4.01
C ASP A 87 31.05 8.80 -3.85
N ASN A 88 31.75 8.51 -4.95
CA ASN A 88 32.93 7.65 -4.93
C ASN A 88 34.23 8.43 -4.65
N GLY A 89 34.17 9.76 -4.51
CA GLY A 89 35.33 10.62 -4.21
C GLY A 89 36.36 10.72 -5.35
N ASN A 90 36.03 10.19 -6.53
CA ASN A 90 36.89 10.17 -7.71
C ASN A 90 36.27 10.94 -8.90
N GLY A 91 35.31 11.83 -8.63
CA GLY A 91 34.59 12.61 -9.62
C GLY A 91 33.42 11.83 -10.25
N THR A 92 33.09 10.67 -9.68
CA THR A 92 31.90 9.90 -10.03
C THR A 92 31.05 9.64 -8.80
N GLY A 93 29.75 9.56 -8.99
CA GLY A 93 28.80 9.10 -7.99
C GLY A 93 27.86 8.06 -8.57
N LYS A 94 27.17 7.31 -7.73
CA LYS A 94 26.27 6.23 -8.13
C LYS A 94 24.89 6.45 -7.52
N LEU A 95 23.87 6.49 -8.38
CA LEU A 95 22.47 6.36 -7.98
C LEU A 95 22.09 4.87 -8.09
N THR A 96 21.51 4.34 -7.02
CA THR A 96 21.03 2.95 -6.95
C THR A 96 19.66 2.89 -6.32
N ASP A 97 18.85 1.94 -6.79
CA ASP A 97 17.56 1.61 -6.20
C ASP A 97 17.29 0.12 -6.50
N PRO A 98 17.09 -0.75 -5.51
CA PRO A 98 16.87 -2.18 -5.74
C PRO A 98 15.51 -2.45 -6.44
N THR A 99 14.50 -1.63 -6.17
CA THR A 99 13.09 -1.86 -6.51
C THR A 99 12.43 -0.55 -6.97
N PRO A 100 12.95 0.09 -8.03
CA PRO A 100 12.50 1.43 -8.40
C PRO A 100 11.03 1.44 -8.77
N LEU A 101 10.32 2.45 -8.28
CA LEU A 101 8.90 2.62 -8.51
C LEU A 101 8.60 3.33 -9.83
N GLY A 102 7.52 2.93 -10.53
CA GLY A 102 7.12 3.52 -11.82
C GLY A 102 6.83 5.02 -11.76
N GLY A 103 7.36 5.82 -12.68
CA GLY A 103 7.11 7.25 -12.69
C GLY A 103 8.21 8.08 -13.34
N SER A 104 8.10 9.40 -13.19
CA SER A 104 9.11 10.36 -13.64
C SER A 104 9.55 11.22 -12.47
N TYR A 105 10.84 11.18 -12.16
CA TYR A 105 11.43 11.89 -11.03
C TYR A 105 12.50 12.87 -11.49
N THR A 106 12.61 13.99 -10.79
CA THR A 106 13.66 14.99 -10.99
C THR A 106 14.60 14.98 -9.79
N ILE A 107 15.88 14.70 -10.03
CA ILE A 107 16.92 14.65 -9.01
C ILE A 107 17.90 15.79 -9.28
N GLY A 108 18.08 16.68 -8.31
CA GLY A 108 19.10 17.72 -8.39
C GLY A 108 20.47 17.16 -8.01
N LEU A 109 21.51 17.48 -8.78
CA LEU A 109 22.90 17.09 -8.54
C LEU A 109 23.76 18.35 -8.46
N HIS A 110 24.60 18.42 -7.43
CA HIS A 110 25.57 19.49 -7.23
C HIS A 110 26.98 18.92 -7.22
N ALA A 111 27.89 19.51 -7.97
CA ALA A 111 29.30 19.15 -7.99
C ALA A 111 30.15 20.36 -7.63
N ALA A 112 31.05 20.22 -6.66
CA ALA A 112 31.90 21.32 -6.19
C ALA A 112 33.35 20.89 -5.97
N ASN A 113 34.28 21.79 -6.28
CA ASN A 113 35.67 21.73 -5.87
C ASN A 113 36.16 23.13 -5.44
N THR A 114 37.45 23.29 -5.18
CA THR A 114 38.03 24.58 -4.76
C THR A 114 38.03 25.67 -5.85
N VAL A 115 37.71 25.33 -7.09
CA VAL A 115 37.73 26.24 -8.26
C VAL A 115 36.33 26.77 -8.56
N GLY A 116 35.29 25.97 -8.31
CA GLY A 116 33.90 26.36 -8.53
C GLY A 116 32.93 25.20 -8.36
N SER A 117 31.70 25.39 -8.84
CA SER A 117 30.63 24.41 -8.78
C SER A 117 29.83 24.34 -10.08
N ALA A 118 29.10 23.24 -10.26
CA ALA A 118 28.12 23.06 -11.31
C ALA A 118 26.90 22.30 -10.77
N ASP A 119 25.74 22.58 -11.34
CA ASP A 119 24.48 21.89 -11.03
C ASP A 119 23.96 21.16 -12.28
N GLN A 120 23.30 20.02 -12.08
CA GLN A 120 22.58 19.28 -13.11
C GLN A 120 21.28 18.73 -12.54
N THR A 121 20.17 18.93 -13.27
CA THR A 121 18.93 18.19 -13.01
C THR A 121 18.95 16.90 -13.83
N LEU A 122 18.83 15.76 -13.14
CA LEU A 122 18.66 14.44 -13.74
C LEU A 122 17.17 14.08 -13.77
N THR A 123 16.64 13.76 -14.95
CA THR A 123 15.30 13.15 -15.08
C THR A 123 15.43 11.62 -15.10
N LEU A 124 14.92 10.95 -14.07
CA LEU A 124 14.80 9.49 -14.01
C LEU A 124 13.40 9.07 -14.44
N THR A 125 13.29 8.30 -15.52
CA THR A 125 12.02 7.70 -15.96
C THR A 125 12.03 6.21 -15.67
N VAL A 126 11.12 5.76 -14.82
CA VAL A 126 10.90 4.34 -14.51
C VAL A 126 9.60 3.90 -15.18
N THR A 127 9.69 3.02 -16.17
CA THR A 127 8.48 2.55 -16.87
C THR A 127 7.75 1.48 -16.07
N SER A 128 6.44 1.64 -15.90
CA SER A 128 5.53 0.61 -15.35
C SER A 128 4.59 0.06 -16.44
N LYS A 129 4.09 -1.15 -16.21
CA LYS A 129 2.99 -1.75 -16.98
C LYS A 129 1.62 -1.53 -16.32
N LEU A 130 1.60 -1.13 -15.06
CA LEU A 130 0.40 -0.86 -14.27
C LEU A 130 0.22 0.66 -14.12
N PRO A 131 -0.99 1.13 -13.76
CA PRO A 131 -1.19 2.52 -13.36
C PRO A 131 -0.28 2.91 -12.21
N LEU A 132 0.01 4.22 -12.10
CA LEU A 132 0.84 4.76 -11.04
C LEU A 132 0.01 4.96 -9.76
N ILE A 133 -0.48 3.86 -9.17
CA ILE A 133 -1.16 3.89 -7.86
C ILE A 133 -0.09 3.99 -6.77
N ARG A 134 -0.26 4.95 -5.86
CA ARG A 134 0.68 5.28 -4.78
C ARG A 134 0.11 5.13 -3.38
N HIS A 135 -1.22 5.09 -3.27
CA HIS A 135 -1.93 4.92 -2.03
C HIS A 135 -2.97 3.81 -2.21
N VAL A 136 -2.76 2.69 -1.54
CA VAL A 136 -3.71 1.58 -1.50
C VAL A 136 -4.40 1.60 -0.14
N PHE A 137 -5.72 1.61 -0.16
CA PHE A 137 -6.59 1.45 1.00
C PHE A 137 -7.25 0.09 0.89
N VAL A 138 -7.24 -0.67 1.98
CA VAL A 138 -7.99 -1.92 2.10
C VAL A 138 -8.95 -1.74 3.27
N ILE A 139 -10.24 -1.88 2.99
CA ILE A 139 -11.25 -2.10 4.01
C ILE A 139 -11.55 -3.60 4.00
N MET A 140 -11.22 -4.28 5.11
CA MET A 140 -11.60 -5.67 5.34
C MET A 140 -12.81 -5.70 6.27
N LEU A 141 -13.91 -6.24 5.77
CA LEU A 141 -15.16 -6.47 6.51
C LEU A 141 -15.18 -7.92 7.02
N GLU A 142 -16.09 -8.22 7.95
CA GLU A 142 -16.27 -9.56 8.49
C GLU A 142 -17.37 -10.32 7.73
N ASN A 143 -17.42 -11.63 8.00
CA ASN A 143 -17.94 -12.70 7.16
C ASN A 143 -19.25 -12.34 6.48
N ASN A 144 -19.25 -12.42 5.16
CA ASN A 144 -20.43 -12.09 4.38
C ASN A 144 -20.43 -12.85 3.06
N ASP A 145 -21.47 -13.67 2.86
CA ASP A 145 -21.74 -14.24 1.54
C ASP A 145 -21.87 -13.13 0.49
N TYR A 146 -21.29 -13.34 -0.70
CA TYR A 146 -21.51 -12.45 -1.85
C TYR A 146 -23.00 -12.13 -2.09
N SER A 147 -23.87 -13.11 -1.82
CA SER A 147 -25.31 -12.96 -2.02
C SER A 147 -25.97 -11.99 -1.04
N ALA A 148 -25.45 -11.86 0.18
CA ALA A 148 -25.96 -10.94 1.20
C ALA A 148 -25.49 -9.51 0.93
N THR A 149 -24.24 -9.33 0.50
CA THR A 149 -23.62 -8.01 0.25
C THR A 149 -23.87 -7.49 -1.15
N PHE A 150 -23.59 -8.26 -2.21
CA PHE A 150 -23.67 -7.81 -3.60
C PHE A 150 -24.81 -8.47 -4.40
N GLY A 151 -25.65 -9.28 -3.74
CA GLY A 151 -26.79 -9.95 -4.36
C GLY A 151 -27.98 -9.03 -4.65
N ASN A 152 -29.11 -9.64 -5.05
CA ASN A 152 -30.36 -8.94 -5.29
C ASN A 152 -31.56 -9.77 -4.77
N PRO A 153 -32.23 -9.36 -3.68
CA PRO A 153 -31.95 -8.14 -2.90
C PRO A 153 -30.63 -8.25 -2.11
N SER A 154 -29.97 -7.12 -1.90
CA SER A 154 -28.80 -7.01 -1.01
C SER A 154 -29.24 -6.39 0.33
N GLN A 155 -28.56 -6.80 1.40
CA GLN A 155 -28.69 -6.22 2.74
C GLN A 155 -27.80 -4.97 2.93
N ALA A 156 -26.85 -4.75 2.02
CA ALA A 156 -25.94 -3.61 1.97
C ALA A 156 -26.11 -2.80 0.66
N PRO A 157 -27.22 -2.04 0.50
CA PRO A 157 -27.55 -1.40 -0.77
C PRO A 157 -26.58 -0.30 -1.23
N TYR A 158 -25.96 0.47 -0.32
CA TYR A 158 -24.93 1.44 -0.69
C TYR A 158 -23.71 0.73 -1.29
N LEU A 159 -23.24 -0.35 -0.66
CA LEU A 159 -22.18 -1.18 -1.22
C LEU A 159 -22.60 -1.81 -2.55
N ALA A 160 -23.76 -2.47 -2.60
CA ALA A 160 -24.21 -3.27 -3.74
C ALA A 160 -24.57 -2.45 -4.98
N THR A 161 -25.01 -1.20 -4.81
CA THR A 161 -25.56 -0.38 -5.90
C THR A 161 -24.85 0.94 -6.10
N THR A 162 -24.59 1.71 -5.03
CA THR A 162 -23.93 3.01 -5.16
C THR A 162 -22.46 2.82 -5.48
N LEU A 163 -21.71 2.13 -4.62
CA LEU A 163 -20.29 1.96 -4.80
C LEU A 163 -19.95 1.09 -6.03
N THR A 164 -20.71 0.03 -6.31
CA THR A 164 -20.51 -0.75 -7.55
C THR A 164 -20.71 0.06 -8.83
N SER A 165 -21.53 1.12 -8.80
CA SER A 165 -21.68 2.04 -9.94
C SER A 165 -20.48 2.96 -10.14
N GLU A 166 -19.63 3.12 -9.11
CA GLU A 166 -18.49 4.02 -9.07
C GLU A 166 -17.15 3.29 -9.32
N GLY A 167 -17.15 1.95 -9.33
CA GLY A 167 -15.93 1.17 -9.52
C GLY A 167 -16.11 -0.17 -10.23
N THR A 168 -15.15 -1.06 -10.00
CA THR A 168 -15.09 -2.40 -10.60
C THR A 168 -15.35 -3.48 -9.55
N LEU A 169 -16.46 -4.21 -9.71
CA LEU A 169 -16.83 -5.35 -8.87
C LEU A 169 -16.17 -6.64 -9.37
N LEU A 170 -15.42 -7.32 -8.51
CA LEU A 170 -14.90 -8.67 -8.70
C LEU A 170 -15.91 -9.66 -8.12
N LYS A 171 -16.71 -10.29 -8.97
CA LYS A 171 -17.77 -11.20 -8.49
C LYS A 171 -17.23 -12.51 -7.96
N ASN A 172 -16.15 -12.99 -8.56
CA ASN A 172 -15.50 -14.25 -8.20
C ASN A 172 -14.30 -13.95 -7.29
N TYR A 173 -14.54 -13.30 -6.16
CA TYR A 173 -13.51 -13.09 -5.14
C TYR A 173 -13.80 -14.00 -3.95
N TYR A 174 -12.77 -14.71 -3.47
CA TYR A 174 -12.91 -15.78 -2.49
C TYR A 174 -12.09 -15.50 -1.23
N GLY A 175 -12.63 -15.90 -0.07
CA GLY A 175 -11.85 -16.07 1.15
C GLY A 175 -10.85 -17.22 1.01
N THR A 176 -9.73 -17.13 1.70
CA THR A 176 -8.64 -18.12 1.70
C THR A 176 -8.78 -19.20 2.77
N GLY A 177 -9.48 -18.90 3.86
CA GLY A 177 -9.96 -19.86 4.84
C GLY A 177 -11.28 -19.37 5.45
N HIS A 178 -11.73 -19.99 6.53
CA HIS A 178 -13.10 -19.80 7.04
C HIS A 178 -13.13 -19.46 8.54
N PHE A 179 -12.04 -18.93 9.07
CA PHE A 179 -12.07 -18.08 10.24
C PHE A 179 -11.38 -16.76 9.89
N SER A 180 -11.67 -15.71 10.64
CA SER A 180 -11.24 -14.37 10.26
C SER A 180 -9.72 -14.27 10.27
N ASN A 181 -9.06 -14.66 11.36
CA ASN A 181 -7.64 -14.37 11.55
C ASN A 181 -6.75 -14.83 10.38
N ASP A 182 -7.00 -16.02 9.83
CA ASP A 182 -6.18 -16.55 8.74
C ASP A 182 -6.36 -15.80 7.41
N ASN A 183 -7.54 -15.25 7.12
CA ASN A 183 -7.77 -14.42 5.94
C ASN A 183 -7.04 -13.07 6.01
N TYR A 184 -7.08 -12.42 7.17
CA TYR A 184 -6.37 -11.17 7.42
C TYR A 184 -4.85 -11.38 7.33
N VAL A 185 -4.34 -12.46 7.93
CA VAL A 185 -2.93 -12.88 7.84
C VAL A 185 -2.54 -13.20 6.38
N SER A 186 -3.38 -13.93 5.65
CA SER A 186 -3.17 -14.29 4.25
C SER A 186 -2.99 -13.05 3.37
N LEU A 187 -3.82 -12.02 3.55
CA LEU A 187 -3.77 -10.80 2.74
C LEU A 187 -2.49 -9.97 2.98
N VAL A 188 -1.92 -9.97 4.19
CA VAL A 188 -0.74 -9.13 4.46
C VAL A 188 0.59 -9.87 4.36
N SER A 189 0.61 -11.21 4.34
CA SER A 189 1.85 -11.99 4.41
C SER A 189 1.94 -13.16 3.44
N GLY A 190 0.82 -13.55 2.82
CA GLY A 190 0.76 -14.75 1.99
C GLY A 190 0.94 -16.05 2.77
N GLN A 191 0.89 -16.03 4.12
CA GLN A 191 0.90 -17.25 4.92
C GLN A 191 -0.46 -17.94 4.84
N PRO A 192 -0.51 -19.24 4.55
CA PRO A 192 -1.76 -19.97 4.48
C PRO A 192 -2.35 -20.29 5.86
N PRO A 193 -3.63 -20.67 5.89
CA PRO A 193 -4.28 -21.12 7.11
C PRO A 193 -3.55 -22.33 7.73
N ASN A 194 -3.51 -22.35 9.04
CA ASN A 194 -2.99 -23.38 9.91
C ASN A 194 -3.93 -23.57 11.12
N THR A 195 -3.74 -24.62 11.91
CA THR A 195 -4.64 -24.93 13.05
C THR A 195 -4.87 -23.77 14.03
N SER A 196 -3.88 -22.93 14.29
CA SER A 196 -4.03 -21.85 15.27
C SER A 196 -4.83 -20.65 14.75
N ASN A 197 -4.59 -20.24 13.50
CA ASN A 197 -5.30 -19.09 12.93
C ASN A 197 -6.66 -19.49 12.33
N GLN A 198 -6.86 -20.76 11.93
CA GLN A 198 -8.19 -21.35 11.69
C GLN A 198 -8.99 -21.60 12.99
N LEU A 199 -8.64 -20.93 14.08
CA LEU A 199 -9.38 -20.88 15.35
C LEU A 199 -9.28 -19.47 15.93
N ASP A 200 -9.13 -18.47 15.07
CA ASP A 200 -8.94 -17.05 15.41
C ASP A 200 -7.81 -16.72 16.39
N CYS A 201 -6.91 -17.67 16.62
CA CYS A 201 -5.84 -17.53 17.60
C CYS A 201 -6.36 -17.18 19.02
N PHE A 202 -7.42 -17.87 19.49
CA PHE A 202 -7.96 -17.70 20.86
C PHE A 202 -6.89 -17.70 21.97
N THR A 203 -5.77 -18.38 21.74
CA THR A 203 -4.55 -18.24 22.55
C THR A 203 -3.45 -17.66 21.69
N TYR A 204 -2.95 -16.50 22.09
CA TYR A 204 -1.97 -15.69 21.37
C TYR A 204 -0.57 -16.31 21.44
N SER A 205 -0.33 -17.35 20.65
CA SER A 205 0.83 -18.23 20.80
C SER A 205 1.85 -18.14 19.67
N ASP A 206 3.13 -18.12 20.06
CA ASP A 206 4.26 -18.25 19.15
C ASP A 206 4.25 -19.58 18.40
N PHE A 207 4.82 -19.57 17.20
CA PHE A 207 5.26 -20.80 16.56
C PHE A 207 6.37 -21.48 17.39
N PRO A 208 6.43 -22.83 17.41
CA PRO A 208 7.48 -23.57 18.10
C PRO A 208 8.89 -23.15 17.64
N PRO A 209 9.85 -23.02 18.56
CA PRO A 209 11.22 -22.70 18.21
C PRO A 209 11.82 -23.67 17.19
N GLY A 210 12.57 -23.13 16.23
CA GLY A 210 13.24 -23.92 15.19
C GLY A 210 12.34 -24.35 14.04
N ALA A 211 11.05 -23.97 14.06
CA ALA A 211 10.21 -24.09 12.88
C ALA A 211 10.72 -23.11 11.81
N GLY A 212 11.28 -23.65 10.72
CA GLY A 212 11.78 -22.87 9.60
C GLY A 212 10.68 -22.50 8.61
N GLN A 213 11.07 -21.94 7.47
CA GLN A 213 10.17 -21.71 6.34
C GLN A 213 10.50 -22.64 5.17
N VAL A 214 9.48 -23.02 4.40
CA VAL A 214 9.62 -23.68 3.10
C VAL A 214 8.89 -22.81 2.08
N ASN A 215 9.60 -22.33 1.05
CA ASN A 215 9.06 -21.42 0.03
C ASN A 215 8.38 -20.17 0.62
N GLY A 216 8.94 -19.62 1.69
CA GLY A 216 8.37 -18.45 2.39
C GLY A 216 7.20 -18.79 3.33
N ILE A 217 6.78 -20.06 3.44
CA ILE A 217 5.70 -20.48 4.34
C ILE A 217 6.26 -21.03 5.65
N GLN A 218 5.82 -20.45 6.76
CA GLN A 218 6.20 -20.83 8.11
C GLN A 218 5.69 -22.23 8.44
N GLN A 219 6.58 -23.08 8.95
CA GLN A 219 6.23 -24.42 9.40
C GLN A 219 5.78 -24.40 10.87
N GLY A 220 5.10 -25.44 11.32
CA GLY A 220 4.57 -25.56 12.68
C GLY A 220 3.17 -24.98 12.84
N VAL A 221 2.69 -24.98 14.09
CA VAL A 221 1.37 -24.48 14.49
C VAL A 221 1.58 -23.37 15.51
N GLY A 222 0.95 -22.24 15.27
CA GLY A 222 1.07 -21.01 16.05
C GLY A 222 0.42 -19.88 15.25
N CYS A 223 0.28 -18.72 15.87
CA CYS A 223 -0.33 -17.56 15.22
C CYS A 223 0.52 -16.30 15.36
N VAL A 224 1.49 -16.24 16.28
CA VAL A 224 2.49 -15.17 16.31
C VAL A 224 3.73 -15.61 15.55
N TYR A 225 3.86 -15.12 14.32
CA TYR A 225 4.87 -15.50 13.35
C TYR A 225 6.26 -14.98 13.73
N PRO A 226 7.33 -15.80 13.61
CA PRO A 226 8.70 -15.37 13.90
C PRO A 226 9.15 -14.21 13.00
N THR A 227 10.10 -13.38 13.45
CA THR A 227 10.65 -12.21 12.73
C THR A 227 11.10 -12.51 11.28
N ALA A 228 11.48 -13.76 11.00
CA ALA A 228 11.88 -14.18 9.66
C ALA A 228 10.72 -14.20 8.65
N VAL A 229 9.47 -14.28 9.11
CA VAL A 229 8.28 -14.20 8.27
C VAL A 229 7.98 -12.73 8.05
N GLN A 230 8.00 -12.33 6.78
CA GLN A 230 7.84 -10.94 6.38
C GLN A 230 6.39 -10.68 5.96
N THR A 231 5.97 -9.44 6.12
CA THR A 231 4.68 -8.90 5.70
C THR A 231 4.85 -7.86 4.59
N LEU A 232 3.75 -7.46 3.96
CA LEU A 232 3.72 -6.31 3.05
C LEU A 232 4.24 -5.04 3.75
N ALA A 233 3.91 -4.85 5.03
CA ALA A 233 4.41 -3.75 5.85
C ALA A 233 5.95 -3.74 5.90
N ASP A 234 6.57 -4.89 6.18
CA ASP A 234 8.03 -5.02 6.21
C ASP A 234 8.67 -4.65 4.85
N GLN A 235 8.07 -5.10 3.75
CA GLN A 235 8.54 -4.78 2.40
C GLN A 235 8.42 -3.28 2.08
N LEU A 236 7.32 -2.65 2.46
CA LEU A 236 7.11 -1.21 2.28
C LEU A 236 8.12 -0.41 3.10
N THR A 237 8.29 -0.72 4.38
CA THR A 237 9.28 -0.08 5.26
C THR A 237 10.70 -0.22 4.70
N ALA A 238 11.06 -1.41 4.20
CA ALA A 238 12.38 -1.66 3.61
C ALA A 238 12.65 -0.79 2.36
N ASP A 239 11.61 -0.46 1.60
CA ASP A 239 11.69 0.39 0.40
C ASP A 239 11.45 1.88 0.71
N GLY A 240 11.32 2.25 1.99
CA GLY A 240 11.10 3.62 2.45
C GLY A 240 9.70 4.15 2.11
N LEU A 241 8.73 3.26 1.96
CA LEU A 241 7.30 3.55 1.81
C LEU A 241 6.61 3.44 3.17
N THR A 242 5.51 4.17 3.33
CA THR A 242 4.76 4.24 4.59
C THR A 242 3.56 3.30 4.57
N TRP A 243 3.24 2.72 5.70
CA TRP A 243 2.07 1.88 5.87
C TRP A 243 1.40 2.19 7.20
N LYS A 244 0.11 1.84 7.35
CA LYS A 244 -0.60 1.94 8.62
C LYS A 244 -1.79 1.00 8.69
N GLY A 245 -1.98 0.36 9.83
CA GLY A 245 -3.19 -0.34 10.22
C GLY A 245 -4.07 0.56 11.10
N TYR A 246 -5.33 0.74 10.72
CA TYR A 246 -6.33 1.54 11.41
C TYR A 246 -7.46 0.63 11.91
N GLN A 247 -7.52 0.44 13.22
CA GLN A 247 -8.45 -0.49 13.84
C GLN A 247 -9.52 0.30 14.61
N GLU A 248 -10.79 0.14 14.26
CA GLU A 248 -11.87 0.84 14.99
C GLU A 248 -11.91 0.38 16.45
N ASP A 249 -12.15 1.35 17.34
CA ASP A 249 -12.18 1.21 18.80
C ASP A 249 -10.92 0.74 19.52
N MET A 250 -9.85 0.35 18.82
CA MET A 250 -8.60 -0.02 19.50
C MET A 250 -8.17 1.08 20.47
N GLY A 251 -7.85 0.69 21.69
CA GLY A 251 -7.38 1.58 22.73
C GLY A 251 -8.46 2.32 23.49
N ASN A 252 -9.75 2.10 23.20
CA ASN A 252 -10.84 2.61 24.03
C ASN A 252 -10.81 1.96 25.43
N ASP A 253 -10.55 0.64 25.51
CA ASP A 253 -10.11 -0.06 26.73
C ASP A 253 -8.71 -0.66 26.53
N ALA A 254 -7.69 0.18 26.73
CA ALA A 254 -6.29 -0.24 26.64
C ALA A 254 -5.88 -1.36 27.61
N THR A 255 -6.67 -1.65 28.66
CA THR A 255 -6.36 -2.77 29.57
C THR A 255 -6.80 -4.09 28.98
N ARG A 256 -7.97 -4.11 28.32
CA ARG A 256 -8.47 -5.26 27.56
C ARG A 256 -7.62 -5.48 26.31
N ASP A 257 -7.37 -4.42 25.55
CA ASP A 257 -6.73 -4.50 24.24
C ASP A 257 -5.22 -4.76 24.33
N GLY A 258 -4.60 -4.58 25.50
CA GLY A 258 -3.16 -4.70 25.70
C GLY A 258 -2.37 -3.43 25.33
N GLY A 259 -3.04 -2.36 24.91
CA GLY A 259 -2.43 -1.06 24.62
C GLY A 259 -3.42 -0.08 23.98
N VAL A 260 -3.03 1.20 23.89
CA VAL A 260 -3.80 2.18 23.09
C VAL A 260 -3.43 2.09 21.60
N THR A 261 -2.17 1.77 21.32
CA THR A 261 -1.63 1.46 19.99
C THR A 261 -0.98 0.10 20.08
N CYS A 262 -0.82 -0.59 18.95
CA CYS A 262 -0.27 -1.95 18.93
C CYS A 262 -0.99 -2.86 19.95
N GLY A 263 -2.32 -2.76 20.04
CA GLY A 263 -3.12 -3.56 20.99
C GLY A 263 -3.07 -5.03 20.61
N HIS A 264 -2.55 -5.86 21.51
CA HIS A 264 -2.61 -7.31 21.40
C HIS A 264 -2.43 -7.98 22.79
N PRO A 265 -2.84 -9.26 22.95
CA PRO A 265 -2.60 -10.00 24.18
C PRO A 265 -1.11 -10.25 24.44
N ALA A 266 -0.76 -10.56 25.69
CA ALA A 266 0.58 -11.09 25.98
C ALA A 266 0.78 -12.47 25.34
N ILE A 267 2.01 -12.78 24.90
CA ILE A 267 2.34 -14.09 24.34
C ILE A 267 1.97 -15.22 25.34
N GLY A 268 1.22 -16.19 24.84
CA GLY A 268 0.68 -17.34 25.58
C GLY A 268 -0.61 -17.06 26.36
N ALA A 269 -1.13 -15.82 26.33
CA ALA A 269 -2.40 -15.49 26.97
C ALA A 269 -3.60 -15.83 26.07
N ALA A 270 -4.76 -16.01 26.70
CA ALA A 270 -6.03 -16.01 25.99
C ALA A 270 -6.34 -14.59 25.50
N ASP A 271 -6.94 -14.48 24.32
CA ASP A 271 -7.38 -13.20 23.79
C ASP A 271 -8.68 -12.72 24.49
N PRO A 272 -8.69 -11.57 25.17
CA PRO A 272 -9.90 -11.05 25.82
C PRO A 272 -10.81 -10.28 24.85
N THR A 273 -10.40 -10.10 23.58
CA THR A 273 -11.07 -9.22 22.63
C THR A 273 -12.09 -9.90 21.72
N GLU A 274 -12.34 -11.20 21.95
CA GLU A 274 -13.24 -12.04 21.14
C GLU A 274 -14.72 -11.61 21.12
N SER A 275 -15.08 -10.66 21.98
CA SER A 275 -16.43 -10.13 22.06
C SER A 275 -16.40 -8.65 22.40
N ALA A 276 -17.35 -7.92 21.83
CA ALA A 276 -17.50 -6.50 22.08
C ALA A 276 -17.92 -6.20 23.53
N GLU A 277 -17.36 -5.14 24.09
CA GLU A 277 -17.80 -4.50 25.32
C GLU A 277 -18.60 -3.22 25.03
N THR A 278 -19.14 -2.55 26.04
CA THR A 278 -20.10 -1.44 25.82
C THR A 278 -19.51 -0.23 25.10
N GLN A 279 -18.21 0.01 25.22
CA GLN A 279 -17.51 1.18 24.65
C GLN A 279 -16.29 0.79 23.82
N ASP A 280 -16.16 -0.50 23.53
CA ASP A 280 -15.01 -1.05 22.83
C ASP A 280 -15.43 -2.29 22.05
N GLY A 281 -15.31 -2.22 20.73
CA GLY A 281 -15.51 -3.34 19.83
C GLY A 281 -14.23 -3.79 19.13
N TYR A 282 -13.05 -3.35 19.57
CA TYR A 282 -11.80 -3.83 19.01
C TYR A 282 -11.65 -5.33 19.19
N THR A 283 -11.11 -6.01 18.17
CA THR A 283 -10.68 -7.40 18.22
C THR A 283 -9.30 -7.58 17.60
N THR A 284 -8.45 -8.35 18.26
CA THR A 284 -7.11 -8.66 17.77
C THR A 284 -7.18 -9.44 16.46
N ARG A 285 -8.16 -10.35 16.30
CA ARG A 285 -8.21 -11.26 15.15
C ARG A 285 -8.37 -10.56 13.80
N HIS A 286 -8.91 -9.34 13.78
CA HIS A 286 -9.03 -8.48 12.58
C HIS A 286 -7.79 -7.59 12.38
N ASN A 287 -6.82 -7.59 13.28
CA ASN A 287 -5.58 -6.81 13.18
C ASN A 287 -4.42 -7.74 12.80
N PRO A 288 -4.10 -7.93 11.51
CA PRO A 288 -3.12 -8.93 11.13
C PRO A 288 -1.69 -8.59 11.55
N PHE A 289 -1.36 -7.30 11.73
CA PHE A 289 0.01 -6.85 11.95
C PHE A 289 0.58 -7.26 13.30
N VAL A 290 -0.27 -7.40 14.32
CA VAL A 290 0.20 -7.78 15.66
C VAL A 290 0.67 -9.24 15.69
N TYR A 291 0.22 -10.08 14.77
CA TYR A 291 0.63 -11.48 14.69
C TYR A 291 2.05 -11.72 14.14
N PHE A 292 2.89 -10.69 13.99
CA PHE A 292 4.25 -10.83 13.44
C PHE A 292 5.30 -10.19 14.35
N HIS A 293 6.27 -10.98 14.80
CA HIS A 293 7.42 -10.47 15.57
C HIS A 293 8.28 -9.47 14.79
N SER A 294 8.21 -9.43 13.45
CA SER A 294 8.85 -8.35 12.67
C SER A 294 8.28 -6.98 13.02
N ILE A 295 7.02 -6.93 13.44
CA ILE A 295 6.29 -5.71 13.81
C ILE A 295 6.25 -5.53 15.32
N ILE A 296 5.71 -6.49 16.10
CA ILE A 296 5.46 -6.29 17.54
C ILE A 296 6.73 -6.13 18.38
N ASP A 297 7.85 -6.75 17.98
CA ASP A 297 9.12 -6.58 18.69
C ASP A 297 9.78 -5.23 18.32
N ASN A 298 9.43 -4.65 17.15
CA ASN A 298 9.75 -3.27 16.81
C ASN A 298 8.70 -2.32 17.40
N THR A 299 8.73 -2.18 18.72
CA THR A 299 7.76 -1.35 19.47
C THR A 299 7.65 0.11 18.99
N THR A 300 8.65 0.65 18.30
CA THR A 300 8.54 2.00 17.72
C THR A 300 7.63 1.99 16.49
N GLU A 301 7.87 1.08 15.56
CA GLU A 301 7.02 0.91 14.36
C GLU A 301 5.61 0.49 14.75
N CYS A 302 5.45 -0.56 15.55
CA CYS A 302 4.11 -1.03 15.91
C CYS A 302 3.26 0.05 16.60
N ASN A 303 3.82 0.82 17.52
CA ASN A 303 3.06 1.90 18.19
C ASN A 303 2.74 3.09 17.28
N GLN A 304 3.54 3.34 16.24
CA GLN A 304 3.29 4.43 15.31
C GLN A 304 2.35 4.01 14.17
N ASP A 305 2.42 2.75 13.75
CA ASP A 305 1.84 2.30 12.50
C ASP A 305 0.66 1.30 12.68
N VAL A 306 0.49 0.71 13.87
CA VAL A 306 -0.72 -0.05 14.24
C VAL A 306 -1.52 0.76 15.25
N VAL A 307 -2.53 1.47 14.77
CA VAL A 307 -3.17 2.57 15.51
C VAL A 307 -4.70 2.50 15.53
N PRO A 308 -5.35 3.17 16.49
CA PRO A 308 -6.78 3.35 16.46
C PRO A 308 -7.21 4.05 15.16
N LEU A 309 -8.37 3.69 14.62
CA LEU A 309 -8.96 4.37 13.47
C LEU A 309 -9.18 5.87 13.77
N GLY A 310 -9.55 6.18 15.01
CA GLY A 310 -10.02 7.50 15.43
C GLY A 310 -11.47 7.73 15.00
N ASP A 311 -12.04 8.86 15.43
CA ASP A 311 -13.39 9.24 15.01
C ASP A 311 -13.40 10.05 13.69
N THR A 312 -14.59 10.34 13.19
CA THR A 312 -14.79 11.10 11.93
C THR A 312 -14.35 12.56 12.01
N THR A 313 -14.02 13.06 13.20
CA THR A 313 -13.42 14.40 13.42
C THR A 313 -11.89 14.34 13.49
N GLY A 314 -11.30 13.15 13.51
CA GLY A 314 -9.88 12.89 13.70
C GLY A 314 -9.46 12.83 15.18
N ALA A 315 -10.41 12.77 16.12
CA ALA A 315 -10.08 12.58 17.52
C ALA A 315 -9.62 11.14 17.76
N MET A 316 -8.65 10.99 18.66
CA MET A 316 -8.05 9.71 19.05
C MET A 316 -8.48 9.33 20.47
N PRO A 317 -8.49 8.04 20.83
CA PRO A 317 -8.82 7.60 22.18
C PRO A 317 -7.87 8.20 23.22
N SER A 318 -8.35 8.29 24.46
CA SER A 318 -7.56 8.82 25.56
C SER A 318 -6.30 7.99 25.77
N GLY A 319 -5.18 8.64 26.10
CA GLY A 319 -3.89 7.96 26.28
C GLY A 319 -3.13 7.68 24.99
N THR A 320 -3.67 8.05 23.82
CA THR A 320 -2.94 7.96 22.55
C THR A 320 -1.62 8.75 22.64
N PRO A 321 -0.46 8.13 22.34
CA PRO A 321 0.83 8.80 22.40
C PRO A 321 0.90 10.05 21.51
N ALA A 322 1.65 11.06 21.95
CA ALA A 322 1.84 12.27 21.17
C ALA A 322 2.49 11.96 19.81
N GLY A 323 1.91 12.51 18.74
CA GLY A 323 2.38 12.30 17.37
C GLY A 323 1.70 11.14 16.65
N VAL A 324 1.01 10.25 17.38
CA VAL A 324 0.17 9.21 16.76
C VAL A 324 -1.15 9.82 16.30
N THR A 325 -1.49 9.55 15.05
CA THR A 325 -2.67 10.07 14.34
C THR A 325 -3.55 8.93 13.85
N GLY A 326 -4.85 9.21 13.70
CA GLY A 326 -5.82 8.29 13.08
C GLY A 326 -6.10 8.65 11.63
N LEU A 327 -6.98 7.88 10.99
CA LEU A 327 -7.18 7.89 9.53
C LEU A 327 -7.56 9.29 9.00
N VAL A 328 -8.54 9.97 9.62
CA VAL A 328 -8.99 11.30 9.16
C VAL A 328 -7.84 12.31 9.14
N THR A 329 -6.97 12.28 10.16
CA THR A 329 -5.85 13.20 10.25
C THR A 329 -4.81 12.92 9.16
N ASP A 330 -4.52 11.65 8.90
CA ASP A 330 -3.54 11.22 7.90
C ASP A 330 -4.03 11.49 6.46
N LEU A 331 -5.34 11.45 6.22
CA LEU A 331 -5.97 11.73 4.93
C LEU A 331 -5.94 13.23 4.53
N HIS A 332 -5.51 14.15 5.38
CA HIS A 332 -5.51 15.59 5.07
C HIS A 332 -4.61 16.00 3.89
N SER A 333 -3.56 15.23 3.60
CA SER A 333 -2.64 15.54 2.51
C SER A 333 -1.99 14.29 1.94
N VAL A 334 -1.56 14.36 0.68
CA VAL A 334 -0.77 13.29 0.04
C VAL A 334 0.47 12.90 0.86
N ALA A 335 1.09 13.85 1.55
CA ALA A 335 2.32 13.61 2.32
C ALA A 335 2.09 12.91 3.66
N THR A 336 0.88 13.03 4.23
CA THR A 336 0.51 12.42 5.50
C THR A 336 -0.22 11.10 5.33
N THR A 337 -0.80 10.85 4.14
CA THR A 337 -1.50 9.60 3.86
C THR A 337 -0.50 8.47 3.59
N PRO A 338 -0.60 7.32 4.28
CA PRO A 338 0.28 6.18 4.05
C PRO A 338 0.20 5.65 2.61
N ASN A 339 1.28 5.05 2.11
CA ASN A 339 1.23 4.32 0.84
C ASN A 339 0.31 3.09 0.93
N PHE A 340 0.22 2.45 2.09
CA PHE A 340 -0.72 1.36 2.35
C PHE A 340 -1.50 1.61 3.64
N SER A 341 -2.83 1.59 3.55
CA SER A 341 -3.73 1.76 4.70
C SER A 341 -4.64 0.54 4.80
N PHE A 342 -4.54 -0.21 5.88
CA PHE A 342 -5.42 -1.34 6.17
C PHE A 342 -6.41 -0.93 7.26
N ILE A 343 -7.70 -1.05 6.99
CA ILE A 343 -8.77 -0.44 7.79
C ILE A 343 -9.78 -1.52 8.13
N THR A 344 -10.16 -1.60 9.40
CA THR A 344 -11.09 -2.60 9.91
C THR A 344 -12.16 -1.96 10.78
N PRO A 345 -13.44 -2.30 10.55
CA PRO A 345 -14.51 -1.97 11.49
C PRO A 345 -14.35 -2.75 12.79
N ASN A 346 -15.05 -2.30 13.83
CA ASN A 346 -15.16 -3.01 15.10
C ASN A 346 -16.21 -4.15 14.99
N LEU A 347 -16.30 -5.00 16.02
CA LEU A 347 -17.26 -6.12 16.13
C LEU A 347 -18.75 -5.76 16.00
N CYS A 348 -19.11 -4.48 16.07
CA CYS A 348 -20.49 -4.01 15.90
C CYS A 348 -20.80 -3.53 14.48
N ASP A 349 -19.77 -3.11 13.76
CA ASP A 349 -19.86 -2.43 12.47
C ASP A 349 -19.32 -3.31 11.32
N ASP A 350 -18.74 -4.47 11.65
CA ASP A 350 -18.12 -5.41 10.71
C ASP A 350 -19.09 -6.34 9.97
N GLY A 351 -20.33 -6.48 10.48
CA GLY A 351 -21.44 -7.13 9.80
C GLY A 351 -21.75 -8.58 10.17
N HIS A 352 -21.08 -9.15 11.18
CA HIS A 352 -21.19 -10.57 11.52
C HIS A 352 -21.34 -10.84 13.03
N ASP A 353 -20.63 -10.11 13.90
CA ASP A 353 -20.47 -10.41 15.34
C ASP A 353 -21.69 -10.08 16.24
N SER A 354 -22.80 -10.79 16.00
CA SER A 354 -24.05 -10.67 16.74
C SER A 354 -24.16 -11.59 17.97
N PRO A 355 -24.79 -11.16 19.08
CA PRO A 355 -25.29 -9.81 19.37
C PRO A 355 -24.15 -8.90 19.86
N CYS A 356 -24.00 -7.75 19.21
CA CYS A 356 -22.98 -6.80 19.63
C CYS A 356 -23.46 -5.89 20.77
N LYS A 357 -22.57 -5.64 21.74
CA LYS A 357 -22.83 -4.81 22.94
C LYS A 357 -22.30 -3.40 22.84
N ASN A 358 -21.42 -3.13 21.87
CA ASN A 358 -20.76 -1.85 21.74
C ASN A 358 -21.74 -0.76 21.27
N THR A 359 -21.57 0.42 21.85
CA THR A 359 -22.44 1.58 21.64
C THR A 359 -21.65 2.82 21.18
N THR A 360 -20.37 2.65 20.78
CA THR A 360 -19.44 3.68 20.25
C THR A 360 -18.84 3.27 18.88
N GLY A 361 -18.70 4.17 17.88
CA GLY A 361 -18.40 3.82 16.47
C GLY A 361 -19.39 4.30 15.37
N ALA A 362 -19.03 4.10 14.10
CA ALA A 362 -19.77 4.62 12.93
C ALA A 362 -20.77 3.60 12.36
N GLY A 363 -21.90 3.40 13.02
CA GLY A 363 -22.92 2.39 12.63
C GLY A 363 -23.86 1.96 13.76
N GLN A 364 -23.60 2.52 14.93
CA GLN A 364 -24.08 2.17 16.25
C GLN A 364 -25.47 1.56 16.47
N GLY A 365 -25.44 0.42 17.17
CA GLY A 365 -26.56 -0.17 17.93
C GLY A 365 -27.23 -1.37 17.26
N GLY A 366 -26.68 -1.86 16.15
CA GLY A 366 -27.16 -3.01 15.41
C GLY A 366 -26.62 -4.34 15.92
N GLY A 367 -27.27 -5.43 15.52
CA GLY A 367 -26.82 -6.79 15.85
C GLY A 367 -25.69 -7.27 14.94
N SER A 368 -24.72 -6.41 14.59
CA SER A 368 -23.67 -6.64 13.59
C SER A 368 -24.17 -7.41 12.37
N SER A 369 -24.89 -6.71 11.49
CA SER A 369 -25.49 -7.29 10.28
C SER A 369 -24.94 -6.62 9.02
N PRO A 370 -25.14 -7.18 7.80
CA PRO A 370 -24.67 -6.51 6.59
C PRO A 370 -25.27 -5.11 6.37
N GLY A 371 -26.42 -4.80 6.99
CA GLY A 371 -26.98 -3.44 6.98
C GLY A 371 -26.22 -2.43 7.85
N ASP A 372 -25.42 -2.89 8.81
CA ASP A 372 -24.56 -2.05 9.65
C ASP A 372 -23.23 -1.74 8.94
N ILE A 373 -22.65 -2.73 8.24
CA ILE A 373 -21.58 -2.49 7.24
C ILE A 373 -21.97 -1.36 6.29
N ASP A 374 -23.19 -1.40 5.75
CA ASP A 374 -23.61 -0.44 4.74
C ASP A 374 -23.59 1.00 5.25
N LYS A 375 -23.97 1.22 6.53
CA LYS A 375 -23.93 2.53 7.19
C LYS A 375 -22.49 2.96 7.50
N TRP A 376 -21.66 2.02 7.94
CA TRP A 376 -20.25 2.27 8.22
C TRP A 376 -19.53 2.71 6.95
N LEU A 377 -19.74 2.01 5.83
CA LEU A 377 -19.20 2.37 4.52
C LEU A 377 -19.73 3.72 4.02
N GLN A 378 -21.01 4.04 4.22
CA GLN A 378 -21.56 5.36 3.91
C GLN A 378 -20.86 6.51 4.64
N THR A 379 -20.23 6.23 5.78
CA THR A 379 -19.46 7.21 6.54
C THR A 379 -18.03 7.30 6.04
N TRP A 380 -17.32 6.16 5.98
CA TRP A 380 -15.87 6.15 5.78
C TRP A 380 -15.43 6.20 4.32
N VAL A 381 -16.17 5.59 3.39
CA VAL A 381 -15.79 5.58 1.97
C VAL A 381 -15.77 7.01 1.38
N PRO A 382 -16.72 7.90 1.65
CA PRO A 382 -16.64 9.29 1.21
C PRO A 382 -15.44 10.06 1.80
N ILE A 383 -15.05 9.77 3.05
CA ILE A 383 -13.88 10.40 3.68
C ILE A 383 -12.59 9.98 2.96
N ILE A 384 -12.42 8.69 2.70
CA ILE A 384 -11.25 8.14 2.00
C ILE A 384 -11.20 8.65 0.56
N THR A 385 -12.30 8.50 -0.19
CA THR A 385 -12.35 8.85 -1.61
C THR A 385 -12.31 10.37 -1.86
N GLY A 386 -12.69 11.17 -0.87
CA GLY A 386 -12.53 12.63 -0.86
C GLY A 386 -11.10 13.11 -0.58
N SER A 387 -10.19 12.24 -0.14
CA SER A 387 -8.83 12.63 0.27
C SER A 387 -7.93 13.02 -0.92
N PRO A 388 -6.96 13.93 -0.74
CA PRO A 388 -6.04 14.33 -1.80
C PRO A 388 -5.20 13.16 -2.35
N ALA A 389 -4.79 12.24 -1.49
CA ALA A 389 -4.02 11.05 -1.87
C ALA A 389 -4.84 10.12 -2.77
N TYR A 390 -6.09 9.84 -2.38
CA TYR A 390 -6.96 8.99 -3.18
C TYR A 390 -7.22 9.59 -4.57
N GLN A 391 -7.54 10.89 -4.63
CA GLN A 391 -7.84 11.57 -5.89
C GLN A 391 -6.65 11.65 -6.85
N LYS A 392 -5.43 11.66 -6.30
CA LYS A 392 -4.20 11.75 -7.09
C LYS A 392 -3.83 10.40 -7.71
N ASP A 393 -3.76 9.36 -6.89
CA ASP A 393 -3.19 8.06 -7.24
C ASP A 393 -3.65 6.93 -6.28
N GLY A 394 -4.92 6.98 -5.85
CA GLY A 394 -5.53 6.03 -4.93
C GLY A 394 -6.14 4.78 -5.56
N LEU A 395 -6.13 3.69 -4.81
CA LEU A 395 -6.95 2.49 -5.00
C LEU A 395 -7.56 2.11 -3.66
N LEU A 396 -8.89 2.00 -3.58
CA LEU A 396 -9.59 1.43 -2.45
C LEU A 396 -10.14 0.05 -2.82
N LEU A 397 -9.73 -0.97 -2.08
CA LEU A 397 -10.26 -2.33 -2.12
C LEU A 397 -11.19 -2.52 -0.92
N ILE A 398 -12.43 -2.94 -1.18
CA ILE A 398 -13.42 -3.31 -0.15
C ILE A 398 -13.77 -4.77 -0.38
N THR A 399 -13.60 -5.62 0.63
CA THR A 399 -13.95 -7.05 0.58
C THR A 399 -14.25 -7.57 1.98
N SER A 400 -14.78 -8.78 2.07
CA SER A 400 -14.87 -9.53 3.34
C SER A 400 -13.79 -10.60 3.37
N ASP A 401 -13.48 -11.05 4.56
CA ASP A 401 -12.53 -12.12 4.85
C ASP A 401 -13.04 -13.50 4.38
N GLU A 402 -14.32 -13.82 4.60
CA GLU A 402 -14.90 -15.12 4.25
C GLU A 402 -16.43 -15.11 4.09
N ALA A 403 -16.97 -16.21 3.57
CA ALA A 403 -18.40 -16.43 3.46
C ALA A 403 -19.01 -16.75 4.85
N GLU A 404 -20.31 -16.52 5.03
CA GLU A 404 -20.97 -16.54 6.34
C GLU A 404 -21.08 -17.94 6.96
N GLN A 405 -21.14 -18.99 6.14
CA GLN A 405 -21.50 -20.32 6.59
C GLN A 405 -20.41 -21.38 6.27
N PRO A 406 -19.63 -21.84 7.27
CA PRO A 406 -18.45 -22.74 7.09
C PRO A 406 -18.71 -24.12 6.54
N THR A 407 -19.98 -24.45 6.33
CA THR A 407 -20.42 -25.74 5.84
C THR A 407 -21.18 -25.63 4.51
N LEU A 408 -21.54 -24.41 4.09
CA LEU A 408 -22.34 -24.17 2.89
C LEU A 408 -21.50 -23.66 1.73
N ASP A 409 -20.60 -22.71 1.99
CA ASP A 409 -19.65 -22.23 0.98
C ASP A 409 -18.22 -22.27 1.51
N THR A 410 -17.51 -23.33 1.13
CA THR A 410 -16.07 -23.49 1.38
C THR A 410 -15.30 -23.52 0.06
N THR A 411 -15.83 -22.85 -0.97
CA THR A 411 -15.21 -22.84 -2.29
C THR A 411 -13.90 -22.05 -2.27
N ALA A 412 -13.02 -22.39 -3.21
CA ALA A 412 -11.65 -21.92 -3.31
C ALA A 412 -11.35 -21.56 -4.76
N CYS A 413 -10.32 -20.74 -4.98
CA CYS A 413 -9.89 -20.37 -6.33
C CYS A 413 -8.38 -20.36 -6.50
N CYS A 414 -7.96 -19.92 -7.70
CA CYS A 414 -6.66 -19.30 -7.88
C CYS A 414 -5.45 -20.24 -7.71
N GLY A 415 -5.73 -21.54 -7.62
CA GLY A 415 -4.72 -22.59 -7.43
C GLY A 415 -4.25 -22.71 -5.99
N GLU A 416 -4.96 -22.12 -5.02
CA GLU A 416 -4.58 -22.21 -3.62
C GLU A 416 -4.56 -23.67 -3.15
N THR A 417 -3.55 -23.98 -2.33
CA THR A 417 -3.37 -25.30 -1.75
C THR A 417 -3.32 -25.21 -0.24
N PRO A 418 -3.73 -26.28 0.47
CA PRO A 418 -3.62 -26.31 1.92
C PRO A 418 -2.20 -26.05 2.41
N GLY A 419 -2.08 -25.21 3.44
CA GLY A 419 -0.82 -24.99 4.15
C GLY A 419 -0.29 -26.28 4.81
N PRO A 420 1.00 -26.31 5.22
CA PRO A 420 1.64 -27.49 5.79
C PRO A 420 0.99 -27.99 7.09
N ASN A 421 0.26 -27.12 7.80
CA ASN A 421 -0.40 -27.43 9.07
C ASN A 421 -1.87 -27.00 9.03
N ALA A 422 -2.49 -27.06 7.85
CA ALA A 422 -3.89 -26.77 7.64
C ALA A 422 -4.79 -27.86 8.26
N ASP A 423 -5.92 -27.46 8.84
CA ASP A 423 -6.80 -28.36 9.59
C ASP A 423 -7.42 -29.45 8.73
N ASN A 424 -7.18 -30.71 9.11
CA ASN A 424 -7.56 -31.88 8.33
C ASN A 424 -7.09 -31.84 6.86
N GLY A 425 -6.03 -31.09 6.57
CA GLY A 425 -5.53 -30.86 5.21
C GLY A 425 -6.39 -29.93 4.38
N ASN A 426 -7.17 -29.03 5.00
CA ASN A 426 -8.03 -28.05 4.36
C ASN A 426 -7.79 -26.65 4.94
N ASN A 427 -7.97 -25.63 4.10
CA ASN A 427 -7.88 -24.23 4.52
C ASN A 427 -9.21 -23.68 5.08
N GLY A 428 -10.35 -24.25 4.68
CA GLY A 428 -11.64 -23.99 5.30
C GLY A 428 -12.10 -25.18 6.14
N ILE A 429 -13.05 -24.95 7.06
CA ILE A 429 -13.49 -25.93 8.07
C ILE A 429 -13.84 -27.31 7.46
N ASN A 430 -14.56 -27.33 6.32
CA ASN A 430 -14.95 -28.58 5.63
C ASN A 430 -14.57 -28.60 4.15
N GLY A 431 -13.66 -27.73 3.70
CA GLY A 431 -13.35 -27.62 2.29
C GLY A 431 -12.18 -26.70 1.96
N PRO A 432 -11.94 -26.50 0.66
CA PRO A 432 -10.64 -25.99 0.21
C PRO A 432 -10.36 -24.52 0.51
N GLY A 433 -11.35 -23.71 0.90
CA GLY A 433 -11.17 -22.27 1.16
C GLY A 433 -12.37 -21.62 1.85
N GLY A 434 -12.42 -20.28 1.79
CA GLY A 434 -13.35 -19.44 2.53
C GLY A 434 -14.69 -19.13 1.87
N GLY A 435 -14.91 -19.57 0.64
CA GLY A 435 -16.15 -19.29 -0.10
C GLY A 435 -16.16 -17.93 -0.79
N VAL A 436 -17.26 -17.62 -1.49
CA VAL A 436 -17.38 -16.43 -2.35
C VAL A 436 -17.90 -15.22 -1.59
N VAL A 437 -17.08 -14.19 -1.48
CA VAL A 437 -17.38 -12.93 -0.76
C VAL A 437 -17.57 -11.74 -1.70
N GLY A 438 -16.89 -11.74 -2.85
CA GLY A 438 -16.81 -10.57 -3.72
C GLY A 438 -15.86 -9.50 -3.22
N ALA A 439 -15.39 -8.66 -4.15
CA ALA A 439 -14.55 -7.51 -3.81
C ALA A 439 -14.87 -6.33 -4.74
N LEU A 440 -14.83 -5.12 -4.22
CA LEU A 440 -15.04 -3.90 -4.99
C LEU A 440 -13.75 -3.07 -5.01
N LEU A 441 -13.36 -2.65 -6.21
CA LEU A 441 -12.26 -1.72 -6.43
C LEU A 441 -12.80 -0.35 -6.81
N LEU A 442 -12.43 0.68 -6.06
CA LEU A 442 -12.68 2.09 -6.37
C LEU A 442 -11.35 2.78 -6.66
N SER A 443 -11.22 3.43 -7.81
CA SER A 443 -10.02 4.18 -8.18
C SER A 443 -10.30 5.06 -9.40
N PRO A 444 -9.63 6.22 -9.55
CA PRO A 444 -9.56 6.91 -10.83
C PRO A 444 -8.97 6.05 -11.97
N SER A 445 -8.27 4.96 -11.64
CA SER A 445 -7.59 4.07 -12.59
C SER A 445 -8.36 2.78 -12.90
N VAL A 446 -9.57 2.58 -12.38
CA VAL A 446 -10.43 1.42 -12.72
C VAL A 446 -11.72 1.91 -13.40
N PRO A 447 -12.33 1.13 -14.31
CA PRO A 447 -13.58 1.52 -14.93
C PRO A 447 -14.74 1.45 -13.92
N ALA A 448 -15.59 2.47 -13.92
CA ALA A 448 -16.78 2.54 -13.07
C ALA A 448 -17.95 1.72 -13.64
N GLY A 449 -18.74 1.09 -12.77
CA GLY A 449 -19.94 0.32 -13.16
C GLY A 449 -19.63 -1.00 -13.86
N VAL A 450 -18.41 -1.52 -13.75
CA VAL A 450 -17.97 -2.76 -14.41
C VAL A 450 -17.98 -3.93 -13.42
N SER A 451 -18.36 -5.10 -13.90
CA SER A 451 -18.21 -6.35 -13.14
C SER A 451 -17.29 -7.33 -13.87
N VAL A 452 -16.29 -7.83 -13.16
CA VAL A 452 -15.43 -8.93 -13.60
C VAL A 452 -16.05 -10.25 -13.15
N THR A 453 -16.35 -11.11 -14.12
CA THR A 453 -17.13 -12.35 -13.89
C THR A 453 -16.44 -13.63 -14.33
N LYS A 454 -15.27 -13.53 -15.00
CA LYS A 454 -14.55 -14.69 -15.55
C LYS A 454 -13.29 -15.03 -14.79
N THR A 455 -12.60 -14.01 -14.27
CA THR A 455 -11.38 -14.18 -13.51
C THR A 455 -11.73 -14.32 -12.05
N SER A 456 -11.12 -15.29 -11.38
CA SER A 456 -11.22 -15.45 -9.93
C SER A 456 -10.01 -14.83 -9.24
N TYR A 457 -10.25 -14.32 -8.03
CA TYR A 457 -9.24 -13.72 -7.16
C TYR A 457 -9.49 -14.18 -5.71
N ASN A 458 -8.46 -14.22 -4.88
CA ASN A 458 -8.58 -14.38 -3.43
C ASN A 458 -7.62 -13.40 -2.73
N HIS A 459 -7.47 -13.50 -1.39
CA HIS A 459 -6.58 -12.62 -0.63
C HIS A 459 -5.12 -12.67 -1.10
N TYR A 460 -4.60 -13.82 -1.55
CA TYR A 460 -3.27 -13.90 -2.15
C TYR A 460 -3.19 -13.16 -3.48
N SER A 461 -4.24 -13.21 -4.31
CA SER A 461 -4.31 -12.39 -5.52
C SER A 461 -4.31 -10.90 -5.20
N ALA A 462 -5.02 -10.46 -4.15
CA ALA A 462 -5.00 -9.08 -3.70
C ALA A 462 -3.61 -8.65 -3.24
N LEU A 463 -2.95 -9.44 -2.38
CA LEU A 463 -1.57 -9.20 -1.94
C LEU A 463 -0.62 -9.09 -3.14
N ALA A 464 -0.61 -10.10 -4.02
CA ALA A 464 0.21 -10.12 -5.23
C ALA A 464 0.00 -8.88 -6.11
N SER A 465 -1.23 -8.37 -6.17
CA SER A 465 -1.57 -7.17 -6.94
C SER A 465 -1.01 -5.91 -6.30
N ILE A 466 -1.06 -5.81 -4.97
CA ILE A 466 -0.53 -4.67 -4.22
C ILE A 466 1.00 -4.67 -4.30
N GLU A 467 1.63 -5.83 -4.13
CA GLU A 467 3.07 -6.01 -4.32
C GLU A 467 3.51 -5.60 -5.74
N ASP A 468 2.78 -6.03 -6.77
CA ASP A 468 3.05 -5.64 -8.16
C ASP A 468 2.95 -4.11 -8.37
N LEU A 469 1.96 -3.44 -7.76
CA LEU A 469 1.80 -1.98 -7.83
C LEU A 469 3.00 -1.24 -7.21
N PHE A 470 3.53 -1.77 -6.11
CA PHE A 470 4.72 -1.23 -5.45
C PHE A 470 6.03 -1.83 -5.98
N GLY A 471 6.00 -2.68 -7.02
CA GLY A 471 7.20 -3.30 -7.59
C GLY A 471 7.96 -4.21 -6.62
N LEU A 472 7.29 -4.70 -5.59
CA LEU A 472 7.79 -5.60 -4.57
C LEU A 472 7.87 -7.03 -5.10
N HIS A 473 8.63 -7.87 -4.40
CA HIS A 473 8.58 -9.31 -4.65
C HIS A 473 7.34 -9.89 -3.97
N ARG A 474 6.84 -11.04 -4.45
CA ARG A 474 5.63 -11.62 -3.89
C ARG A 474 5.93 -12.55 -2.71
N LEU A 475 5.21 -12.37 -1.60
CA LEU A 475 5.34 -13.15 -0.37
C LEU A 475 4.53 -14.44 -0.43
N GLY A 476 4.99 -15.48 0.25
CA GLY A 476 4.26 -16.74 0.46
C GLY A 476 3.44 -17.25 -0.74
N GLU A 477 2.17 -17.53 -0.52
CA GLU A 477 1.23 -17.99 -1.56
C GLU A 477 0.88 -16.90 -2.59
N ALA A 478 1.09 -15.61 -2.31
CA ALA A 478 0.98 -14.57 -3.33
C ALA A 478 2.01 -14.77 -4.47
N SER A 479 3.10 -15.49 -4.22
CA SER A 479 4.06 -15.87 -5.26
C SER A 479 3.57 -16.97 -6.21
N THR A 480 2.53 -17.72 -5.82
CA THR A 480 2.02 -18.89 -6.57
C THR A 480 0.75 -18.58 -7.37
N VAL A 481 0.03 -17.50 -7.02
CA VAL A 481 -1.21 -17.12 -7.72
C VAL A 481 -0.98 -16.83 -9.20
N THR A 482 -1.97 -17.23 -10.00
CA THR A 482 -1.96 -17.04 -11.46
C THR A 482 -2.69 -15.78 -11.91
N THR A 483 -3.37 -15.09 -10.98
CA THR A 483 -4.19 -13.90 -11.25
C THR A 483 -3.80 -12.76 -10.33
N THR A 484 -3.62 -11.57 -10.90
CA THR A 484 -3.44 -10.29 -10.20
C THR A 484 -4.28 -9.21 -10.88
N PHE A 485 -4.46 -8.06 -10.24
CA PHE A 485 -5.08 -6.88 -10.82
C PHE A 485 -4.14 -6.36 -11.91
N ASP A 486 -4.46 -6.69 -13.14
CA ASP A 486 -3.66 -6.35 -14.30
C ASP A 486 -4.45 -5.41 -15.24
N LYS A 487 -4.04 -5.35 -16.51
CA LYS A 487 -4.75 -4.57 -17.53
C LYS A 487 -6.25 -4.91 -17.65
N HIS A 488 -6.70 -6.10 -17.26
CA HIS A 488 -8.12 -6.45 -17.30
C HIS A 488 -8.93 -5.77 -16.19
N ILE A 489 -8.26 -5.29 -15.14
CA ILE A 489 -8.85 -4.47 -14.07
C ILE A 489 -8.73 -2.98 -14.40
N TYR A 490 -7.58 -2.52 -14.87
CA TYR A 490 -7.31 -1.08 -15.02
C TYR A 490 -7.70 -0.47 -16.38
N GLY A 491 -8.06 -1.29 -17.38
CA GLY A 491 -8.47 -0.84 -18.73
C GLY A 491 -7.39 -1.00 -19.79
#